data_AF-A0A699XQN2-F1
#
_entry.id   AF-A0A699XQN2-F1
#
_cell.length_a   1.000
_cell.length_b   1.000
_cell.length_c   1.000
_cell.angle_alpha   90.00
_cell.angle_beta   90.00
_cell.angle_gamma   90.00
#
_symmetry.space_group_name_H-M   'P 1'
#
loop_
_entity.id
_entity.type
_entity.pdbx_description
1 polymer ?
#
loop_
_entity_poly.entity_id
_entity_poly.type
_entity_poly.pdbx_seq_one_letter_code
_entity_poly.pdbx_strand_id
1 'polypeptide(L)' 'MALVRPSPGPAPSLLTPGPISSWLVPNPAPAVPYVPPTNKELVLLFQPMFDEYFNPPGDRQ' A
#
# COMPACT_ATOMS: atom_id res chain seq x y z
N MET A 1 39.19 0.10 -32.21
CA MET A 1 38.14 -0.86 -31.79
C MET A 1 36.81 -0.34 -32.32
N ALA A 2 36.13 -1.08 -33.19
CA ALA A 2 34.92 -0.62 -33.87
C ALA A 2 33.68 -0.85 -32.96
N LEU A 3 32.89 0.20 -32.75
CA LEU A 3 31.64 0.12 -32.01
C LEU A 3 30.57 -0.50 -32.93
N VAL A 4 30.25 -1.77 -32.72
CA VAL A 4 29.10 -2.43 -33.36
C VAL A 4 27.83 -1.70 -32.90
N ARG A 5 27.14 -1.04 -33.83
CA ARG A 5 25.85 -0.39 -33.56
C ARG A 5 24.74 -1.45 -33.66
N PRO A 6 23.94 -1.67 -32.60
CA PRO A 6 22.75 -2.50 -32.70
C PRO A 6 21.73 -1.84 -33.64
N SER A 7 21.16 -2.62 -34.55
CA SER A 7 20.04 -2.19 -35.38
C SER A 7 18.84 -1.83 -34.48
N PRO A 8 18.16 -0.69 -34.69
CA PRO A 8 16.91 -0.40 -33.98
C PRO A 8 15.87 -1.45 -34.37
N GLY A 9 15.49 -2.33 -33.44
CA GLY A 9 14.34 -3.22 -33.63
C GLY A 9 13.04 -2.42 -33.81
N PRO A 10 11.93 -3.06 -34.23
CA PRO A 10 10.65 -2.38 -34.41
C PRO A 10 10.27 -1.63 -33.13
N ALA A 11 10.04 -0.33 -33.25
CA ALA A 11 9.61 0.49 -32.13
C ALA A 11 8.29 -0.09 -31.57
N PRO A 12 8.17 -0.35 -30.26
CA PRO A 12 6.88 -0.67 -29.68
C PRO A 12 5.95 0.47 -30.01
N SER A 13 4.82 0.18 -30.67
CA SER A 13 3.75 1.15 -30.82
C SER A 13 3.39 1.61 -29.42
N LEU A 14 3.86 2.79 -29.02
CA LEU A 14 3.44 3.43 -27.78
C LEU A 14 1.93 3.41 -27.83
N LEU A 15 1.35 2.64 -26.91
CA LEU A 15 -0.09 2.50 -26.73
C LEU A 15 -0.62 3.93 -26.61
N THR A 16 -1.10 4.48 -27.72
CA THR A 16 -1.60 5.84 -27.77
C THR A 16 -2.65 5.90 -26.68
N PRO A 17 -2.49 6.73 -25.63
CA PRO A 17 -3.51 6.87 -24.63
C PRO A 17 -4.69 7.54 -25.33
N GLY A 18 -5.58 6.74 -25.91
CA GLY A 18 -6.90 7.20 -26.29
C GLY A 18 -7.53 7.79 -25.03
N PRO A 19 -8.26 8.92 -25.11
CA PRO A 19 -8.94 9.48 -23.96
C PRO A 19 -9.86 8.40 -23.38
N ILE A 20 -9.42 7.77 -22.29
CA ILE A 20 -10.29 6.94 -21.48
C ILE A 20 -11.13 8.00 -20.78
N SER A 21 -12.30 8.31 -21.33
CA SER A 21 -13.30 9.09 -20.61
C SER A 21 -13.64 8.24 -19.39
N SER A 22 -12.93 8.46 -18.31
CA SER A 22 -13.22 7.85 -17.04
C SER A 22 -14.56 8.43 -16.61
N TRP A 23 -15.63 7.78 -17.01
CA TRP A 23 -16.97 7.90 -16.44
C TRP A 23 -17.00 7.41 -14.98
N LEU A 24 -15.84 7.33 -14.32
CA LEU A 24 -15.72 7.14 -12.90
C LEU A 24 -15.79 8.52 -12.27
N VAL A 25 -16.96 8.87 -11.75
CA VAL A 25 -17.06 9.97 -10.79
C VAL A 25 -16.27 9.54 -9.56
N PRO A 26 -15.18 10.24 -9.18
CA PRO A 26 -14.51 9.95 -7.93
C PRO A 26 -15.54 10.15 -6.81
N ASN A 27 -15.72 9.15 -5.94
CA ASN A 27 -16.36 9.40 -4.65
C ASN A 27 -15.25 9.90 -3.72
N PRO A 28 -15.14 11.22 -3.47
CA PRO A 28 -14.15 11.70 -2.53
C PRO A 28 -14.48 11.08 -1.17
N ALA A 29 -13.53 10.32 -0.61
CA ALA A 29 -13.64 9.91 0.77
C ALA A 29 -13.85 11.17 1.63
N PRO A 30 -14.71 11.13 2.65
CA PRO A 30 -14.81 12.22 3.60
C PRO A 30 -13.41 12.57 4.08
N ALA A 31 -13.03 13.85 3.95
CA ALA A 31 -11.77 14.36 4.45
C ALA A 31 -11.82 14.42 5.98
N VAL A 32 -11.84 13.25 6.62
CA VAL A 32 -11.72 13.16 8.08
C VAL A 32 -10.26 13.47 8.40
N PRO A 33 -9.98 14.50 9.21
CA PRO A 33 -8.62 14.76 9.67
C PRO A 33 -8.05 13.50 10.34
N TYR A 34 -6.84 13.11 9.95
CA TYR A 34 -6.13 12.05 10.66
C TYR A 34 -5.83 12.54 12.08
N VAL A 35 -6.49 11.91 13.06
CA VAL A 35 -6.16 12.11 14.47
C VAL A 35 -5.30 10.91 14.88
N PRO A 36 -4.01 11.13 15.21
CA PRO A 36 -3.19 10.03 15.67
C PRO A 36 -3.78 9.47 16.98
N PRO A 37 -3.82 8.14 17.12
CA PRO A 37 -4.28 7.52 18.37
C PRO A 37 -3.35 7.91 19.51
N THR A 38 -3.95 8.10 20.69
CA THR A 38 -3.21 8.37 21.92
C THR A 38 -2.44 7.12 22.37
N ASN A 39 -1.42 7.30 23.22
CA ASN A 39 -0.69 6.18 23.80
C ASN A 39 -1.62 5.17 24.51
N LYS A 40 -2.67 5.66 25.18
CA LYS A 40 -3.67 4.81 25.85
C LYS A 40 -4.48 3.97 24.87
N GLU A 41 -4.89 4.57 23.75
CA GLU A 41 -5.61 3.84 22.69
C GLU A 41 -4.71 2.80 22.04
N LEU A 42 -3.44 3.14 21.78
CA LEU A 42 -2.45 2.19 21.26
C LEU A 42 -2.22 1.02 22.22
N VAL A 43 -2.07 1.28 23.52
CA VAL A 43 -1.96 0.23 24.53
C VAL A 43 -3.20 -0.67 24.49
N LEU A 44 -4.41 -0.11 24.48
CA LEU A 44 -5.64 -0.91 24.45
C LEU A 44 -5.77 -1.74 23.17
N LEU A 45 -5.41 -1.19 22.01
CA LEU A 45 -5.46 -1.86 20.71
C LEU A 45 -4.51 -3.07 20.63
N PHE A 46 -3.35 -2.97 21.27
CA PHE A 46 -2.31 -3.99 21.17
C PHE A 46 -2.16 -4.89 22.41
N GLN A 47 -2.77 -4.52 23.54
CA GLN A 47 -2.73 -5.31 24.79
C GLN A 47 -3.06 -6.79 24.57
N PRO A 48 -4.13 -7.18 23.84
CA PRO A 48 -4.46 -8.59 23.66
C PRO A 48 -3.39 -9.38 22.93
N MET A 49 -2.73 -8.77 21.93
CA MET A 49 -1.66 -9.43 21.19
C MET A 49 -0.44 -9.65 22.07
N PHE A 50 -0.11 -8.68 22.93
CA PHE A 50 0.97 -8.82 23.89
C PHE A 50 0.63 -9.83 24.99
N ASP A 51 -0.60 -9.81 25.51
CA ASP A 51 -1.04 -10.74 26.55
C ASP A 51 -0.99 -12.19 26.05
N GLU A 52 -1.40 -12.43 24.80
CA GLU A 52 -1.31 -13.74 24.16
C GLU A 52 0.15 -14.17 23.92
N TYR A 53 1.01 -13.23 23.50
CA TYR A 53 2.42 -13.50 23.23
C TYR A 53 3.25 -13.76 24.49
N PHE A 54 3.03 -12.98 25.56
CA PHE A 54 3.80 -13.06 26.80
C PHE A 54 3.18 -13.98 27.86
N ASN A 55 1.88 -14.27 27.78
CA ASN A 55 1.19 -15.19 28.70
C ASN A 55 0.49 -16.29 27.91
N PRO A 56 1.25 -17.18 27.25
CA PRO A 56 0.67 -18.26 26.48
C PRO A 56 -0.18 -19.15 27.41
N PRO A 57 -1.28 -19.72 26.90
CA PRO A 57 -2.24 -20.48 27.72
C PRO A 57 -1.64 -21.73 28.41
N GLY A 58 -0.43 -22.16 28.05
CA GLY A 58 0.30 -23.25 28.71
C GLY A 58 0.98 -22.88 30.03
N ASP A 59 1.19 -21.59 30.30
CA ASP A 59 1.93 -21.10 31.48
C ASP A 59 1.00 -20.80 32.68
N ARG A 60 -0.30 -21.06 32.55
CA ARG A 60 -1.32 -20.88 33.60
C ARG A 60 -1.56 -22.14 34.44
N GLN A 61 -0.50 -22.87 34.81
CA GLN A 61 -0.57 -23.97 35.78
C GLN A 61 -0.30 -23.49 37.20
#